data_AF-A0A166EW26-F1
#
_entry.id   AF-A0A166EW26-F1
#
_cell.length_a   1.000
_cell.length_b   1.000
_cell.length_c   1.000
_cell.angle_alpha   90.00
_cell.angle_beta   90.00
_cell.angle_gamma   90.00
#
_symmetry.space_group_name_H-M   'P 1'
#
loop_
_entity.id
_entity.type
_entity.pdbx_description
1 polymer ?
#
loop_
_entity_poly.entity_id
_entity_poly.type
_entity_poly.pdbx_seq_one_letter_code
_entity_poly.pdbx_strand_id
1 'polypeptide(L)'
;MQQAQAARQQAANLPKPDPRLQAAIEASYVPVDIELTEPSNSNVKCTPHKLEKCDDCGLDFVDLNRIAKIFVSNPNLRCPPPPNVITKQLSDVINKTKEEGNTLFRTRQHGPAIQRYTQAANFALQRPPWEPSAIVREEVSTIMSNRSASYFEAGEYVAALCDAEIVIQLKKGWSKGYFRKAKALVGLNDLPAAKEAIVEGLLFEPDNKVSLTL
;
A
#
# COMPACT_ATOMS: atom_id res chain seq x y z
N MET A 1 -11.10 -36.41 -27.84
CA MET A 1 -12.07 -37.06 -26.91
C MET A 1 -11.48 -37.42 -25.54
N GLN A 2 -10.24 -37.91 -25.44
CA GLN A 2 -9.63 -38.28 -24.15
C GLN A 2 -9.42 -37.12 -23.16
N GLN A 3 -9.04 -35.91 -23.62
CA GLN A 3 -8.86 -34.75 -22.74
C GLN A 3 -10.17 -34.24 -22.10
N ALA A 4 -11.31 -34.39 -22.78
CA ALA A 4 -12.64 -34.02 -22.25
C ALA A 4 -13.14 -35.02 -21.19
N GLN A 5 -12.74 -36.29 -21.28
CA GLN A 5 -13.05 -37.31 -20.28
C GLN A 5 -12.18 -37.15 -19.02
N ALA A 6 -10.90 -36.79 -19.18
CA ALA A 6 -10.00 -36.51 -18.06
C ALA A 6 -10.43 -35.26 -17.25
N ALA A 7 -10.86 -34.19 -17.92
CA ALA A 7 -11.39 -32.99 -17.25
C ALA A 7 -12.71 -33.27 -16.50
N ARG A 8 -13.59 -34.13 -17.06
CA ARG A 8 -14.81 -34.59 -16.37
C ARG A 8 -14.52 -35.46 -15.14
N GLN A 9 -13.49 -36.31 -15.19
CA GLN A 9 -13.05 -37.10 -14.04
C GLN A 9 -12.39 -36.25 -12.94
N GLN A 10 -11.62 -35.20 -13.30
CA GLN A 10 -11.07 -34.26 -12.32
C GLN A 10 -12.15 -33.41 -11.63
N ALA A 11 -13.20 -32.98 -12.35
CA ALA A 11 -14.34 -32.28 -11.74
C ALA A 11 -15.14 -33.16 -10.76
N ALA A 12 -15.16 -34.48 -10.98
CA ALA A 12 -15.84 -35.44 -10.11
C ALA A 12 -15.09 -35.72 -8.78
N ASN A 13 -13.83 -35.28 -8.67
CA ASN A 13 -12.95 -35.57 -7.53
C ASN A 13 -12.66 -34.34 -6.66
N LEU A 14 -13.42 -33.25 -6.85
CA LEU A 14 -13.38 -32.13 -5.91
C LEU A 14 -13.93 -32.60 -4.55
N PRO A 15 -13.20 -32.37 -3.45
CA PRO A 15 -13.71 -32.69 -2.12
C PRO A 15 -15.03 -31.93 -1.92
N LYS A 16 -16.09 -32.66 -1.55
CA LYS A 16 -17.37 -32.03 -1.24
C LYS A 16 -17.17 -31.11 -0.02
N PRO A 17 -17.70 -29.87 -0.03
CA PRO A 17 -17.66 -29.00 1.13
C PRO A 17 -18.28 -29.70 2.34
N ASP A 18 -17.74 -29.46 3.53
CA ASP A 18 -18.34 -29.95 4.78
C ASP A 18 -19.78 -29.41 4.87
N PRO A 19 -20.81 -30.27 5.02
CA PRO A 19 -22.20 -29.83 5.12
C PRO A 19 -22.46 -28.79 6.21
N ARG A 20 -21.72 -28.84 7.33
CA ARG A 20 -21.82 -27.86 8.41
C ARG A 20 -21.27 -26.50 8.01
N LEU A 21 -20.15 -26.49 7.29
CA LEU A 21 -19.55 -25.27 6.77
C LEU A 21 -20.44 -24.64 5.70
N GLN A 22 -21.00 -25.45 4.81
CA GLN A 22 -21.93 -25.00 3.78
C GLN A 22 -23.18 -24.35 4.39
N ALA A 23 -23.80 -25.00 5.38
CA ALA A 23 -24.95 -24.44 6.08
C ALA A 23 -24.63 -23.12 6.80
N ALA A 24 -23.42 -22.97 7.35
CA ALA A 24 -22.98 -21.73 7.98
C ALA A 24 -22.79 -20.59 6.97
N ILE A 25 -22.21 -20.88 5.80
CA ILE A 25 -22.07 -19.92 4.70
C ILE A 25 -23.46 -19.44 4.26
N GLU A 26 -24.36 -20.36 3.99
CA GLU A 26 -25.73 -20.07 3.53
C GLU A 26 -26.54 -19.26 4.54
N ALA A 27 -26.40 -19.56 5.85
CA ALA A 27 -27.07 -18.81 6.90
C ALA A 27 -26.62 -17.34 6.99
N SER A 28 -25.39 -17.04 6.58
CA SER A 28 -24.80 -15.70 6.58
C SER A 28 -24.86 -14.99 5.23
N TYR A 29 -25.36 -15.67 4.19
CA TYR A 29 -25.36 -15.14 2.84
C TYR A 29 -26.42 -14.03 2.70
N VAL A 30 -25.96 -12.85 2.30
CA VAL A 30 -26.83 -11.73 1.91
C VAL A 30 -26.61 -11.49 0.41
N PRO A 31 -27.67 -11.60 -0.42
CA PRO A 31 -27.54 -11.30 -1.83
C PRO A 31 -27.27 -9.81 -2.02
N VAL A 32 -26.34 -9.50 -2.93
CA VAL A 32 -25.97 -8.13 -3.28
C VAL A 32 -26.18 -7.94 -4.78
N ASP A 33 -26.99 -6.95 -5.14
CA ASP A 33 -27.21 -6.58 -6.53
C ASP A 33 -25.96 -5.88 -7.10
N ILE A 34 -25.40 -6.47 -8.15
CA ILE A 34 -24.20 -5.99 -8.81
C ILE A 34 -24.44 -5.73 -10.30
N GLU A 35 -23.79 -4.70 -10.82
CA GLU A 35 -23.72 -4.38 -12.25
C GLU A 35 -22.28 -4.56 -12.73
N LEU A 36 -22.08 -5.37 -13.77
CA LEU A 36 -20.79 -5.58 -14.41
C LEU A 36 -20.63 -4.63 -15.59
N THR A 37 -19.49 -3.98 -15.73
CA THR A 37 -19.21 -3.14 -16.89
C THR A 37 -18.61 -3.95 -18.04
N GLU A 38 -19.28 -3.95 -19.19
CA GLU A 38 -18.76 -4.46 -20.45
C GLU A 38 -17.58 -3.60 -20.97
N PRO A 39 -16.65 -4.13 -21.78
CA PRO A 39 -16.63 -5.45 -22.43
C PRO A 39 -15.85 -6.54 -21.68
N SER A 40 -15.07 -6.19 -20.65
CA SER A 40 -14.20 -7.15 -19.95
C SER A 40 -14.80 -7.73 -18.67
N ASN A 41 -15.95 -7.24 -18.22
CA ASN A 41 -16.63 -7.63 -16.97
C ASN A 41 -15.69 -7.62 -15.74
N SER A 42 -14.69 -6.74 -15.75
CA SER A 42 -13.64 -6.65 -14.73
C SER A 42 -13.88 -5.55 -13.69
N ASN A 43 -14.99 -4.83 -13.81
CA ASN A 43 -15.40 -3.80 -12.87
C ASN A 43 -16.86 -4.04 -12.48
N VAL A 44 -17.06 -4.15 -11.18
CA VAL A 44 -18.33 -4.35 -10.49
C VAL A 44 -18.72 -3.03 -9.83
N LYS A 45 -20.00 -2.69 -9.96
CA LYS A 45 -20.62 -1.53 -9.31
C LYS A 45 -21.89 -1.96 -8.61
N CYS A 46 -22.30 -1.20 -7.61
CA CYS A 46 -23.64 -1.37 -7.04
C CYS A 46 -24.70 -1.01 -8.09
N THR A 47 -25.74 -1.84 -8.23
CA THR A 47 -26.85 -1.57 -9.15
C THR A 47 -27.60 -0.26 -8.90
N PRO A 48 -27.94 0.13 -7.64
CA PRO A 48 -28.74 1.34 -7.42
C PRO A 48 -27.98 2.65 -7.71
N HIS A 49 -26.70 2.74 -7.35
CA HIS A 49 -25.93 3.99 -7.43
C HIS A 49 -24.82 3.98 -8.48
N LYS A 50 -24.50 2.82 -9.07
CA LYS A 50 -23.46 2.66 -10.11
C LYS A 50 -22.07 3.10 -9.66
N LEU A 51 -21.81 2.99 -8.36
CA LEU A 51 -20.53 3.29 -7.73
C LEU A 51 -19.78 2.00 -7.38
N GLU A 52 -18.45 2.03 -7.51
CA GLU A 52 -17.58 0.94 -7.05
C GLU A 52 -17.45 0.91 -5.53
N LYS A 53 -17.51 2.09 -4.89
CA LYS A 53 -17.63 2.25 -3.44
C LYS A 53 -18.86 3.07 -3.15
N CYS A 54 -19.79 2.51 -2.40
CA CYS A 54 -21.08 3.11 -2.12
C CYS A 54 -21.35 3.08 -0.62
N ASP A 55 -21.29 4.24 0.02
CA ASP A 55 -21.54 4.39 1.45
C ASP A 55 -23.02 4.12 1.78
N ASP A 56 -23.95 4.50 0.89
CA ASP A 56 -25.39 4.27 1.06
C ASP A 56 -25.77 2.78 1.06
N CYS A 57 -25.07 1.96 0.27
CA CYS A 57 -25.28 0.51 0.22
C CYS A 57 -24.36 -0.26 1.18
N GLY A 58 -23.35 0.40 1.77
CA GLY A 58 -22.30 -0.26 2.53
C GLY A 58 -21.46 -1.24 1.71
N LEU A 59 -21.29 -0.99 0.41
CA LEU A 59 -20.58 -1.88 -0.52
C LEU A 59 -19.25 -1.25 -0.96
N ASP A 60 -18.18 -2.05 -0.96
CA ASP A 60 -16.86 -1.66 -1.45
C ASP A 60 -16.30 -2.75 -2.39
N PHE A 61 -16.27 -2.44 -3.68
CA PHE A 61 -15.73 -3.31 -4.73
C PHE A 61 -14.34 -2.88 -5.19
N VAL A 62 -13.68 -1.91 -4.54
CA VAL A 62 -12.40 -1.35 -5.02
C VAL A 62 -11.33 -2.43 -5.14
N ASP A 63 -11.14 -3.23 -4.09
CA ASP A 63 -10.13 -4.30 -4.07
C ASP A 63 -10.50 -5.46 -5.01
N LEU A 64 -11.79 -5.80 -5.10
CA LEU A 64 -12.30 -6.82 -6.02
C LEU A 64 -12.02 -6.42 -7.48
N ASN A 65 -12.38 -5.18 -7.85
CA ASN A 65 -12.14 -4.61 -9.17
C ASN A 65 -10.65 -4.53 -9.49
N ARG A 66 -9.82 -4.21 -8.49
CA ARG A 66 -8.36 -4.20 -8.64
C ARG A 66 -7.84 -5.60 -8.98
N ILE A 67 -8.24 -6.63 -8.24
CA ILE A 67 -7.80 -8.01 -8.47
C ILE A 67 -8.31 -8.53 -9.83
N ALA A 68 -9.58 -8.27 -10.16
CA ALA A 68 -10.18 -8.67 -11.43
C ALA A 68 -9.41 -8.09 -12.63
N LYS A 69 -9.05 -6.80 -12.57
CA LYS A 69 -8.21 -6.15 -13.59
C LYS A 69 -6.85 -6.83 -13.73
N ILE A 70 -6.19 -7.21 -12.61
CA ILE A 70 -4.90 -7.89 -12.66
C ILE A 70 -5.02 -9.26 -13.37
N PHE A 71 -6.08 -10.03 -13.10
CA PHE A 71 -6.30 -11.31 -13.78
C PHE A 71 -6.62 -11.15 -15.27
N VAL A 72 -7.42 -10.16 -15.64
CA VAL A 72 -7.71 -9.87 -17.06
C VAL A 72 -6.45 -9.47 -17.81
N SER A 73 -5.58 -8.67 -17.19
CA SER A 73 -4.28 -8.30 -17.78
C SER A 73 -3.28 -9.45 -17.84
N ASN A 74 -3.46 -10.51 -17.04
CA ASN A 74 -2.53 -11.64 -16.94
C ASN A 74 -3.27 -12.99 -17.08
N PRO A 75 -3.67 -13.41 -18.29
CA PRO A 75 -4.49 -14.61 -18.52
C PRO A 75 -3.89 -15.93 -18.00
N ASN A 76 -2.57 -15.97 -17.82
CA ASN A 76 -1.85 -17.12 -17.28
C ASN A 76 -1.96 -17.23 -15.75
N LEU A 77 -2.32 -16.15 -15.06
CA LEU A 77 -2.49 -16.11 -13.61
C LEU A 77 -3.93 -16.53 -13.27
N ARG A 78 -4.11 -17.82 -12.97
CA ARG A 78 -5.45 -18.39 -12.64
C ARG A 78 -5.86 -18.21 -11.19
N CYS A 79 -4.88 -18.07 -10.30
CA CYS A 79 -5.08 -17.81 -8.88
C CYS A 79 -3.93 -16.93 -8.37
N PRO A 80 -4.12 -16.21 -7.25
CA PRO A 80 -3.04 -15.47 -6.63
C PRO A 80 -1.89 -16.44 -6.30
N PRO A 81 -0.65 -16.12 -6.69
CA PRO A 81 0.50 -16.93 -6.34
C PRO A 81 0.70 -16.90 -4.81
N PRO A 82 1.43 -17.89 -4.27
CA PRO A 82 1.82 -17.91 -2.87
C PRO A 82 2.54 -16.61 -2.44
N PRO A 83 2.30 -16.08 -1.21
CA PRO A 83 2.85 -14.79 -0.77
C PRO A 83 4.38 -14.69 -0.75
N ASN A 84 5.07 -15.83 -0.75
CA ASN A 84 6.53 -15.89 -0.80
C ASN A 84 7.11 -15.58 -2.20
N VAL A 85 6.27 -15.52 -3.25
CA VAL A 85 6.69 -15.14 -4.61
C VAL A 85 6.63 -13.62 -4.76
N ILE A 86 7.77 -12.97 -4.54
CA ILE A 86 7.89 -11.51 -4.62
C ILE A 86 8.35 -11.09 -6.02
N THR A 87 7.69 -10.09 -6.60
CA THR A 87 8.07 -9.53 -7.89
C THR A 87 9.35 -8.69 -7.77
N LYS A 88 10.51 -9.33 -8.02
CA LYS A 88 11.83 -8.67 -7.90
C LYS A 88 11.98 -7.43 -8.81
N GLN A 89 11.48 -7.52 -10.05
CA GLN A 89 11.57 -6.42 -11.02
C GLN A 89 10.91 -5.13 -10.50
N LEU A 90 9.78 -5.26 -9.80
CA LEU A 90 9.09 -4.10 -9.23
C LEU A 90 9.91 -3.51 -8.07
N SER A 91 10.49 -4.34 -7.20
CA SER A 91 11.42 -3.88 -6.15
C SER A 91 12.60 -3.11 -6.74
N ASP A 92 13.15 -3.57 -7.87
CA ASP A 92 14.29 -2.92 -8.53
C ASP A 92 13.89 -1.57 -9.12
N VAL A 93 12.72 -1.47 -9.75
CA VAL A 93 12.18 -0.19 -10.26
C VAL A 93 11.95 0.80 -9.12
N ILE A 94 11.32 0.37 -8.02
CA ILE A 94 11.08 1.21 -6.85
C ILE A 94 12.40 1.72 -6.28
N ASN A 95 13.37 0.84 -6.08
CA ASN A 95 14.68 1.22 -5.55
C ASN A 95 15.42 2.17 -6.49
N LYS A 96 15.40 1.90 -7.80
CA LYS A 96 16.02 2.79 -8.80
C LYS A 96 15.41 4.18 -8.76
N THR A 97 14.08 4.30 -8.81
CA THR A 97 13.39 5.60 -8.77
C THR A 97 13.63 6.33 -7.44
N LYS A 98 13.69 5.61 -6.32
CA LYS A 98 14.07 6.16 -5.02
C LYS A 98 15.51 6.70 -5.04
N GLU A 99 16.47 5.98 -5.62
CA GLU A 99 17.86 6.43 -5.73
C GLU A 99 18.04 7.63 -6.67
N GLU A 100 17.24 7.72 -7.74
CA GLU A 100 17.15 8.94 -8.57
C GLU A 100 16.69 10.14 -7.72
N GLY A 101 15.66 9.95 -6.88
CA GLY A 101 15.22 10.94 -5.90
C GLY A 101 16.31 11.33 -4.90
N ASN A 102 17.06 10.36 -4.37
CA ASN A 102 18.19 10.60 -3.46
C ASN A 102 19.28 11.44 -4.14
N THR A 103 19.55 11.18 -5.42
CA THR A 103 20.55 11.92 -6.20
C THR A 103 20.13 13.38 -6.37
N LEU A 104 18.87 13.63 -6.74
CA LEU A 104 18.30 14.98 -6.84
C LEU A 104 18.29 15.72 -5.49
N PHE A 105 18.00 14.99 -4.40
CA PHE A 105 18.05 15.56 -3.06
C PHE A 105 19.47 16.02 -2.68
N ARG A 106 20.50 15.21 -2.97
CA ARG A 106 21.91 15.55 -2.72
C ARG A 106 22.36 16.77 -3.55
N THR A 107 21.83 16.95 -4.76
CA THR A 107 22.10 18.12 -5.60
C THR A 107 21.24 19.35 -5.27
N ARG A 108 20.52 19.33 -4.13
CA ARG A 108 19.61 20.39 -3.65
C ARG A 108 18.45 20.70 -4.59
N GLN A 109 18.11 19.79 -5.49
CA GLN A 109 16.95 19.89 -6.36
C GLN A 109 15.73 19.27 -5.67
N HIS A 110 15.21 19.96 -4.65
CA HIS A 110 14.17 19.42 -3.77
C HIS A 110 12.83 19.17 -4.47
N GLY A 111 12.38 20.08 -5.34
CA GLY A 111 11.14 19.91 -6.13
C GLY A 111 11.15 18.66 -7.01
N PRO A 112 12.14 18.48 -7.91
CA PRO A 112 12.29 17.25 -8.69
C PRO A 112 12.45 15.99 -7.84
N ALA A 113 13.16 16.08 -6.70
CA ALA A 113 13.30 14.94 -5.77
C ALA A 113 11.94 14.49 -5.21
N ILE A 114 11.07 15.44 -4.81
CA ILE A 114 9.71 15.15 -4.34
C ILE A 114 8.90 14.40 -5.40
N GLN A 115 8.99 14.81 -6.66
CA GLN A 115 8.30 14.15 -7.76
C GLN A 115 8.77 12.70 -7.94
N ARG A 116 10.10 12.46 -7.89
CA ARG A 116 10.66 11.10 -7.99
C ARG A 116 10.26 10.22 -6.81
N TYR A 117 10.29 10.72 -5.58
CA TYR A 117 9.80 9.94 -4.44
C TYR A 117 8.30 9.64 -4.53
N THR A 118 7.49 10.58 -5.04
CA THR A 118 6.07 10.34 -5.27
C THR A 118 5.84 9.24 -6.31
N GLN A 119 6.63 9.23 -7.40
CA GLN A 119 6.59 8.14 -8.38
C GLN A 119 6.99 6.79 -7.75
N ALA A 120 8.06 6.77 -6.95
CA ALA A 120 8.50 5.56 -6.26
C ALA A 120 7.43 5.01 -5.29
N ALA A 121 6.74 5.89 -4.55
CA ALA A 121 5.64 5.52 -3.67
C ALA A 121 4.46 4.95 -4.46
N ASN A 122 4.10 5.55 -5.60
CA ASN A 122 3.05 5.04 -6.46
C ASN A 122 3.37 3.62 -7.00
N PHE A 123 4.61 3.36 -7.39
CA PHE A 123 5.04 2.02 -7.79
C PHE A 123 4.95 1.01 -6.63
N ALA A 124 5.36 1.39 -5.42
CA ALA A 124 5.24 0.54 -4.24
C ALA A 124 3.77 0.20 -3.92
N LEU A 125 2.85 1.15 -4.07
CA LEU A 125 1.41 0.94 -3.85
C LEU A 125 0.74 0.11 -4.94
N GLN A 126 1.36 -0.03 -6.12
CA GLN A 126 0.88 -0.89 -7.20
C GLN A 126 1.20 -2.37 -6.99
N ARG A 127 1.97 -2.74 -5.95
CA ARG A 127 2.25 -4.14 -5.62
C ARG A 127 0.96 -4.96 -5.53
N PRO A 128 0.94 -6.19 -6.06
CA PRO A 128 -0.22 -7.05 -5.96
C PRO A 128 -0.59 -7.36 -4.49
N PRO A 129 -1.89 -7.50 -4.18
CA PRO A 129 -2.35 -7.65 -2.80
C PRO A 129 -1.94 -8.96 -2.12
N TRP A 130 -1.50 -9.97 -2.89
CA TRP A 130 -0.98 -11.22 -2.35
C TRP A 130 0.50 -11.15 -1.93
N GLU A 131 1.23 -10.08 -2.30
CA GLU A 131 2.59 -9.89 -1.81
C GLU A 131 2.61 -9.49 -0.33
N PRO A 132 3.67 -9.81 0.42
CA PRO A 132 3.71 -9.54 1.85
C PRO A 132 3.62 -8.04 2.15
N SER A 133 2.63 -7.66 2.97
CA SER A 133 2.40 -6.27 3.37
C SER A 133 3.61 -5.65 4.09
N ALA A 134 4.48 -6.47 4.69
CA ALA A 134 5.74 -6.02 5.29
C ALA A 134 6.67 -5.35 4.28
N ILE A 135 6.73 -5.85 3.03
CA ILE A 135 7.59 -5.28 1.99
C ILE A 135 7.08 -3.90 1.57
N VAL A 136 5.79 -3.81 1.28
CA VAL A 136 5.13 -2.54 0.93
C VAL A 136 5.35 -1.52 2.05
N ARG A 137 5.13 -1.91 3.30
CA ARG A 137 5.34 -1.03 4.46
C ARG A 137 6.78 -0.55 4.56
N GLU A 138 7.77 -1.41 4.35
CA GLU A 138 9.18 -1.04 4.40
C GLU A 138 9.53 -0.04 3.30
N GLU A 139 9.19 -0.35 2.05
CA GLU A 139 9.49 0.50 0.90
C GLU A 139 8.81 1.86 1.02
N VAL A 140 7.50 1.89 1.25
CA VAL A 140 6.74 3.14 1.39
C VAL A 140 7.28 3.97 2.55
N SER A 141 7.58 3.38 3.69
CA SER A 141 8.10 4.14 4.85
C SER A 141 9.42 4.84 4.54
N THR A 142 10.36 4.14 3.88
CA THR A 142 11.65 4.75 3.52
C THR A 142 11.51 5.87 2.49
N ILE A 143 10.64 5.68 1.49
CA ILE A 143 10.36 6.67 0.44
C ILE A 143 9.70 7.91 1.04
N MET A 144 8.67 7.73 1.87
CA MET A 144 7.94 8.82 2.52
C MET A 144 8.83 9.59 3.51
N SER A 145 9.72 8.92 4.24
CA SER A 145 10.69 9.60 5.12
C SER A 145 11.68 10.47 4.34
N ASN A 146 12.08 10.04 3.14
CA ASN A 146 12.95 10.83 2.27
C ASN A 146 12.20 11.97 1.59
N ARG A 147 10.92 11.75 1.21
CA ARG A 147 10.07 12.81 0.66
C ARG A 147 9.75 13.89 1.70
N SER A 148 9.46 13.50 2.95
CA SER A 148 9.35 14.41 4.10
C SER A 148 10.61 15.29 4.24
N ALA A 149 11.80 14.70 4.10
CA ALA A 149 13.04 15.45 4.14
C ALA A 149 13.12 16.48 3.00
N SER A 150 12.78 16.09 1.77
CA SER A 150 12.76 17.00 0.63
C SER A 150 11.76 18.14 0.80
N TYR A 151 10.57 17.87 1.33
CA TYR A 151 9.60 18.92 1.63
C TYR A 151 10.14 19.89 2.67
N PHE A 152 10.77 19.38 3.73
CA PHE A 152 11.39 20.23 4.75
C PHE A 152 12.46 21.15 4.14
N GLU A 153 13.38 20.62 3.34
CA GLU A 153 14.43 21.43 2.69
C GLU A 153 13.86 22.39 1.62
N ALA A 154 12.67 22.12 1.10
CA ALA A 154 11.94 23.03 0.21
C ALA A 154 11.15 24.12 0.96
N GLY A 155 11.13 24.10 2.30
CA GLY A 155 10.34 25.02 3.13
C GLY A 155 8.86 24.63 3.29
N GLU A 156 8.45 23.48 2.74
CA GLU A 156 7.08 22.97 2.77
C GLU A 156 6.83 22.15 4.04
N TYR A 157 6.86 22.81 5.20
CA TYR A 157 6.87 22.11 6.49
C TYR A 157 5.59 21.32 6.80
N VAL A 158 4.42 21.79 6.35
CA VAL A 158 3.15 21.06 6.53
C VAL A 158 3.16 19.74 5.76
N ALA A 159 3.62 19.76 4.51
CA ALA A 159 3.74 18.53 3.70
C ALA A 159 4.78 17.57 4.31
N ALA A 160 5.88 18.12 4.83
CA ALA A 160 6.90 17.34 5.54
C ALA A 160 6.33 16.65 6.79
N LEU A 161 5.48 17.34 7.55
CA LEU A 161 4.79 16.81 8.73
C LEU A 161 3.84 15.67 8.36
N CYS A 162 2.97 15.88 7.36
CA CYS A 162 2.04 14.85 6.88
C CYS A 162 2.78 13.56 6.48
N ASP A 163 3.87 13.68 5.72
CA ASP A 163 4.67 12.51 5.33
C ASP A 163 5.31 11.82 6.55
N ALA A 164 5.78 12.58 7.54
CA ALA A 164 6.38 12.03 8.75
C ALA A 164 5.37 11.26 9.60
N GLU A 165 4.13 11.76 9.72
CA GLU A 165 3.05 11.07 10.43
C GLU A 165 2.67 9.75 9.74
N ILE A 166 2.60 9.74 8.41
CA ILE A 166 2.38 8.50 7.65
C ILE A 166 3.49 7.48 7.95
N VAL A 167 4.76 7.91 7.99
CA VAL A 167 5.88 7.02 8.34
C VAL A 167 5.73 6.42 9.74
N ILE A 168 5.29 7.21 10.73
CA ILE A 168 5.05 6.73 12.09
C ILE A 168 3.88 5.72 12.11
N GLN A 169 2.81 5.96 11.36
CA GLN A 169 1.69 5.02 11.24
C GLN A 169 2.11 3.70 10.60
N LEU A 170 2.97 3.74 9.57
CA LEU A 170 3.47 2.55 8.88
C LEU A 170 4.49 1.77 9.72
N LYS A 171 5.39 2.48 10.41
CA LYS A 171 6.49 1.91 11.20
C LYS A 171 6.64 2.65 12.53
N LYS A 172 5.73 2.36 13.47
CA LYS A 172 5.71 2.97 14.80
C LYS A 172 7.03 2.83 15.58
N GLY A 173 7.77 1.75 15.38
CA GLY A 173 9.06 1.51 16.04
C GLY A 173 10.27 2.22 15.42
N TRP A 174 10.08 3.00 14.36
CA TRP A 174 11.20 3.62 13.63
C TRP A 174 11.42 5.08 14.07
N SER A 175 12.45 5.30 14.87
CA SER A 175 12.83 6.61 15.44
C SER A 175 12.96 7.72 14.38
N LYS A 176 13.41 7.38 13.17
CA LYS A 176 13.59 8.33 12.06
C LYS A 176 12.28 9.01 11.65
N GLY A 177 11.13 8.33 11.77
CA GLY A 177 9.82 8.94 11.51
C GLY A 177 9.54 10.09 12.47
N TYR A 178 9.76 9.87 13.77
CA TYR A 178 9.62 10.88 14.81
C TYR A 178 10.62 12.03 14.65
N PHE A 179 11.85 11.74 14.26
CA PHE A 179 12.83 12.78 13.94
C PHE A 179 12.37 13.69 12.79
N ARG A 180 11.78 13.12 11.73
CA ARG A 180 11.20 13.91 10.63
C ARG A 180 10.02 14.76 11.11
N LYS A 181 9.14 14.20 11.94
CA LYS A 181 8.01 14.92 12.56
C LYS A 181 8.50 16.10 13.39
N ALA A 182 9.50 15.89 14.26
CA ALA A 182 10.10 16.93 15.07
C ALA A 182 10.74 18.04 14.22
N LYS A 183 11.52 17.70 13.18
CA LYS A 183 12.06 18.70 12.23
C LYS A 183 10.95 19.56 11.63
N ALA A 184 9.90 18.94 11.12
CA ALA A 184 8.79 19.65 10.50
C ALA A 184 8.09 20.59 11.48
N LEU A 185 7.86 20.15 12.73
CA LEU A 185 7.26 20.96 13.78
C LEU A 185 8.14 22.14 14.20
N VAL A 186 9.46 21.97 14.25
CA VAL A 186 10.40 23.08 14.45
C VAL A 186 10.28 24.09 13.30
N GLY A 187 10.19 23.63 12.05
CA GLY A 187 9.96 24.51 10.89
C GLY A 187 8.63 25.28 10.95
N LEU A 188 7.62 24.69 11.60
CA LEU A 188 6.32 25.32 11.89
C LEU A 188 6.30 26.17 13.17
N ASN A 189 7.43 26.29 13.87
CA ASN A 189 7.57 26.99 15.14
C ASN A 189 6.72 26.41 16.29
N ASP A 190 6.33 25.14 16.21
CA ASP A 190 5.67 24.39 17.28
C ASP A 190 6.69 23.56 18.07
N LEU A 191 7.48 24.26 18.89
CA LEU A 191 8.55 23.66 19.69
C LEU A 191 8.03 22.68 20.77
N PRO A 192 6.89 22.91 21.45
CA PRO A 192 6.32 21.95 22.39
C PRO A 192 6.03 20.59 21.73
N ALA A 193 5.31 20.58 20.60
CA ALA A 193 4.99 19.35 19.90
C ALA A 193 6.25 18.68 19.32
N ALA A 194 7.24 19.46 18.87
CA ALA A 194 8.51 18.93 18.40
C ALA A 194 9.25 18.14 19.50
N LYS A 195 9.28 18.69 20.72
CA LYS A 195 9.90 18.03 21.88
C LYS A 195 9.19 16.72 22.21
N GLU A 196 7.86 16.71 22.22
CA GLU A 196 7.08 15.49 22.44
C GLU A 196 7.40 14.42 21.40
N ALA A 197 7.45 14.78 20.12
CA ALA A 197 7.81 13.86 19.05
C ALA A 197 9.21 13.24 19.25
N ILE A 198 10.21 14.02 19.68
CA ILE A 198 11.55 13.51 19.99
C ILE A 198 11.49 12.51 21.15
N VAL A 199 10.79 12.86 22.23
CA VAL A 199 10.63 11.99 23.40
C VAL A 199 9.98 10.66 23.01
N GLU A 200 8.92 10.69 22.21
CA GLU A 200 8.28 9.49 21.68
C GLU A 200 9.24 8.64 20.85
N GLY A 201 10.04 9.27 19.98
CA GLY A 201 11.05 8.57 19.17
C GLY A 201 12.14 7.91 20.00
N LEU A 202 12.58 8.55 21.08
CA LEU A 202 13.60 8.02 22.01
C LEU A 202 13.10 6.81 22.81
N LEU A 203 11.78 6.63 22.97
CA LEU A 203 11.24 5.42 23.61
C LEU A 203 11.57 4.15 22.80
N PHE A 204 11.71 4.25 21.48
CA PHE A 204 12.00 3.11 20.60
C PHE A 204 13.49 2.89 20.39
N GLU A 205 14.28 3.96 20.33
CA GLU A 205 15.74 3.90 20.18
C GLU A 205 16.41 4.91 21.14
N PRO A 206 16.60 4.55 22.42
CA PRO A 206 17.09 5.46 23.44
C PRO A 206 18.55 5.91 23.22
N ASP A 207 19.35 5.11 22.51
CA ASP A 207 20.76 5.41 22.21
C ASP A 207 20.96 6.23 20.92
N ASN A 208 19.88 6.61 20.22
CA ASN A 208 19.99 7.31 18.95
C ASN A 208 20.34 8.79 19.13
N LYS A 209 21.65 9.10 19.11
CA LYS A 209 22.21 10.45 19.27
C LYS A 209 21.70 11.47 18.24
N VAL A 210 21.16 11.03 17.09
CA VAL A 210 20.68 11.93 16.02
C VAL A 210 19.40 12.67 16.44
N SER A 211 18.60 12.11 17.34
CA SER A 211 17.36 12.72 17.82
C SER A 211 17.58 13.88 18.81
N LEU A 212 18.81 14.08 19.30
CA LEU A 212 19.14 15.07 20.34
C LEU A 212 19.66 16.41 19.80
N THR A 213 19.86 16.55 18.48
CA THR A 213 20.58 17.68 17.88
C THR A 213 19.69 18.63 17.05
N LEU A 214 18.40 18.73 17.37
CA LEU A 214 17.44 19.61 16.69
C LEU A 214 17.50 21.06 17.15
#